data_AF-A0A1H6YFP9-F1
#
_entry.id   AF-A0A1H6YFP9-F1
#
_cell.length_a   1.000
_cell.length_b   1.000
_cell.length_c   1.000
_cell.angle_alpha   90.00
_cell.angle_beta   90.00
_cell.angle_gamma   90.00
#
_symmetry.space_group_name_H-M   'P 1'
#
loop_
_entity.id
_entity.type
_entity.pdbx_description
1 polymer ?
#
loop_
_entity_poly.entity_id
_entity_poly.type
_entity_poly.pdbx_seq_one_letter_code
_entity_poly.pdbx_strand_id
1 'polypeptide(L)'
;MAAAFSLLSVLAIAQSATSTDCPCAQLAKARIPQATITAAECVPAGTFTPPGNTQPITGLPAFCRVAAVLKPSPDSHIRIELWLPETGWNERFLGTGTGGGAGYINYGSLAMGLRKGFATANTDMGTSPGANELTGHPEKWADFGHRATHEMTVAGKAITEAYYHKAPRTAYFSGCSTGGQQALMESQRYPQDYDGILAGAPANNRTHLHTGFVWILRATNDMPGGTLPKQKLDLVTRAVLNACAGKDGGAPGDRFLTNPAACHFNPEILPVCPDGTDDSTCLTQTQLTALKKIWEGPVNPRTGDRIYTPIPLGSENVAAGIDMQQNPAQAPNALFYQYKWAFGKDFDYKTFDFDHDQDQLDALLGPVLNANSTDLSSFKNNGSKLLMYTGTADPLVPYQDALSYYERVIGIQGGLPQTQDFFRFYLIPGMGHCSGGPGLNDGGDMLGALIEWKEKGIAPQQLTGTAYESGDAQKGVRFRRPVYPYPLLPAYKGGDERSAESYEGVAQPVPKVKEPAARYLK
;
A
#
# COMPACT_ATOMS: atom_id res chain seq x y z
N MET A 1 32.26 56.87 65.63
CA MET A 1 31.08 55.98 65.75
C MET A 1 30.37 55.96 64.41
N ALA A 2 30.50 54.89 63.64
CA ALA A 2 29.73 54.68 62.42
C ALA A 2 29.31 53.20 62.42
N ALA A 3 28.01 52.94 62.50
CA ALA A 3 27.42 51.62 62.54
C ALA A 3 27.11 51.14 61.11
N ALA A 4 27.52 49.91 60.80
CA ALA A 4 27.26 49.26 59.53
C ALA A 4 25.97 48.41 59.61
N PHE A 5 25.05 48.60 58.66
CA PHE A 5 23.88 47.74 58.45
C PHE A 5 24.26 46.57 57.54
N SER A 6 23.99 45.33 57.98
CA SER A 6 24.08 44.12 57.14
C SER A 6 22.69 43.76 56.61
N LEU A 7 22.55 43.64 55.28
CA LEU A 7 21.38 43.07 54.62
C LEU A 7 21.52 41.54 54.54
N LEU A 8 20.54 40.81 55.08
CA LEU A 8 20.37 39.37 54.83
C LEU A 8 19.64 39.16 53.50
N SER A 9 20.27 38.43 52.58
CA SER A 9 19.66 37.94 51.34
C SER A 9 19.06 36.56 51.59
N VAL A 10 17.74 36.41 51.42
CA VAL A 10 17.05 35.10 51.46
C VAL A 10 17.20 34.45 50.08
N LEU A 11 17.98 33.36 50.00
CA LEU A 11 18.05 32.50 48.83
C LEU A 11 16.79 31.63 48.77
N ALA A 12 15.88 31.93 47.84
CA ALA A 12 14.81 31.01 47.48
C ALA A 12 15.39 29.86 46.66
N ILE A 13 15.44 28.66 47.26
CA ILE A 13 15.79 27.43 46.55
C ILE A 13 14.59 27.07 45.67
N ALA A 14 14.71 27.29 44.36
CA ALA A 14 13.75 26.76 43.39
C ALA A 14 13.89 25.24 43.36
N GLN A 15 12.95 24.54 43.99
CA GLN A 15 12.80 23.10 43.80
C GLN A 15 12.41 22.84 42.35
N SER A 16 13.28 22.13 41.63
CA SER A 16 13.01 21.59 40.31
C SER A 16 11.88 20.57 40.45
N ALA A 17 10.72 20.83 39.85
CA ALA A 17 9.66 19.83 39.76
C ALA A 17 10.17 18.64 38.95
N THR A 18 10.43 17.52 39.63
CA THR A 18 10.60 16.22 38.99
C THR A 18 9.28 15.86 38.30
N SER A 19 9.31 15.53 37.00
CA SER A 19 8.15 15.18 36.18
C SER A 19 7.57 13.80 36.57
N THR A 20 6.98 13.69 37.75
CA THR A 20 6.41 12.44 38.29
C THR A 20 5.03 12.09 37.75
N ASP A 21 4.39 12.94 36.93
CA ASP A 21 3.00 12.77 36.48
C ASP A 21 2.85 12.55 34.97
N CYS A 22 3.66 11.68 34.37
CA CYS A 22 3.41 11.18 33.01
C CYS A 22 2.68 9.82 33.09
N PRO A 23 1.35 9.73 32.83
CA PRO A 23 0.61 8.47 32.88
C PRO A 23 1.18 7.40 31.95
N CYS A 24 1.77 7.83 30.82
CA CYS A 24 2.41 6.93 29.85
C CYS A 24 3.54 6.11 30.48
N ALA A 25 4.33 6.70 31.39
CA ALA A 25 5.48 6.04 32.00
C ALA A 25 5.09 4.81 32.83
N GLN A 26 3.83 4.71 33.29
CA GLN A 26 3.34 3.53 34.01
C GLN A 26 3.24 2.29 33.10
N LEU A 27 3.07 2.48 31.78
CA LEU A 27 3.05 1.38 30.82
C LEU A 27 4.36 0.61 30.76
N ALA A 28 5.49 1.22 31.14
CA ALA A 28 6.77 0.51 31.22
C ALA A 28 6.72 -0.71 32.17
N LYS A 29 5.74 -0.75 33.10
CA LYS A 29 5.52 -1.88 34.02
C LYS A 29 4.37 -2.79 33.58
N ALA A 30 3.64 -2.45 32.52
CA ALA A 30 2.53 -3.25 32.03
C ALA A 30 3.03 -4.60 31.53
N ARG A 31 2.33 -5.67 31.92
CA ARG A 31 2.60 -7.02 31.44
C ARG A 31 1.68 -7.33 30.28
N ILE A 32 2.23 -7.27 29.08
CA ILE A 32 1.53 -7.60 27.85
C ILE A 32 2.10 -8.94 27.36
N PRO A 33 1.27 -9.99 27.13
CA PRO A 33 1.76 -11.28 26.66
C PRO A 33 2.65 -11.14 25.42
N GLN A 34 3.78 -11.85 25.41
CA GLN A 34 4.76 -11.89 24.32
C GLN A 34 5.38 -10.54 23.90
N ALA A 35 5.08 -9.45 24.62
CA ALA A 35 5.57 -8.11 24.33
C ALA A 35 6.48 -7.59 25.45
N THR A 36 7.61 -7.02 25.07
CA THR A 36 8.49 -6.26 25.97
C THR A 36 8.42 -4.79 25.59
N ILE A 37 7.88 -3.95 26.47
CA ILE A 37 7.87 -2.50 26.27
C ILE A 37 9.29 -1.97 26.46
N THR A 38 9.82 -1.32 25.44
CA THR A 38 11.18 -0.77 25.40
C THR A 38 11.22 0.74 25.63
N ALA A 39 10.11 1.44 25.38
CA ALA A 39 9.94 2.86 25.72
C ALA A 39 8.47 3.16 26.00
N ALA A 40 8.22 4.07 26.94
CA ALA A 40 6.89 4.61 27.24
C ALA A 40 7.05 6.08 27.68
N GLU A 41 6.73 7.02 26.79
CA GLU A 41 7.11 8.43 26.89
C GLU A 41 5.90 9.34 26.63
N CYS A 42 5.69 10.36 27.47
CA CYS A 42 4.77 11.44 27.14
C CYS A 42 5.45 12.41 26.18
N VAL A 43 4.83 12.65 25.03
CA VAL A 43 5.32 13.57 24.00
C VAL A 43 4.39 14.78 23.97
N PRO A 44 4.90 16.00 24.22
CA PRO A 44 4.07 17.20 24.22
C PRO A 44 3.52 17.49 22.82
N ALA A 45 2.42 18.25 22.77
CA ALA A 45 1.85 18.73 21.51
C ALA A 45 2.86 19.61 20.75
N GLY A 46 2.80 19.58 19.42
CA GLY A 46 3.65 20.36 18.54
C GLY A 46 4.49 19.47 17.63
N THR A 47 5.79 19.40 17.92
CA THR A 47 6.78 18.80 17.03
C THR A 47 7.50 17.63 17.70
N PHE A 48 7.59 16.51 17.01
CA PHE A 48 8.33 15.33 17.47
C PHE A 48 9.24 14.80 16.36
N THR A 49 10.46 14.42 16.72
CA THR A 49 11.38 13.73 15.80
C THR A 49 11.44 12.25 16.20
N PRO A 50 10.81 11.35 15.43
CA PRO A 50 10.83 9.93 15.74
C PRO A 50 12.24 9.34 15.70
N PRO A 51 12.54 8.29 16.49
CA PRO A 51 13.85 7.64 16.44
C PRO A 51 14.21 7.12 15.05
N GLY A 52 15.43 7.41 14.63
CA GLY A 52 15.95 7.05 13.30
C GLY A 52 15.58 8.03 12.18
N ASN A 53 14.73 9.03 12.45
CA ASN A 53 14.35 10.04 11.47
C ASN A 53 15.16 11.33 11.66
N THR A 54 15.48 12.01 10.56
CA THR A 54 16.13 13.34 10.58
C THR A 54 15.14 14.49 10.45
N GLN A 55 13.94 14.22 9.91
CA GLN A 55 12.90 15.23 9.72
C GLN A 55 11.84 15.13 10.82
N PRO A 56 11.55 16.23 11.53
CA PRO A 56 10.50 16.25 12.53
C PRO A 56 9.11 16.18 11.90
N ILE A 57 8.16 15.63 12.64
CA ILE A 57 6.74 15.67 12.33
C ILE A 57 6.10 16.78 13.18
N THR A 58 5.46 17.74 12.53
CA THR A 58 4.86 18.92 13.17
C THR A 58 3.34 18.80 13.29
N GLY A 59 2.72 19.64 14.14
CA GLY A 59 1.26 19.68 14.28
C GLY A 59 0.68 18.38 14.83
N LEU A 60 1.35 17.78 15.81
CA LEU A 60 0.86 16.62 16.54
C LEU A 60 0.13 17.06 17.82
N PRO A 61 -0.98 16.41 18.20
CA PRO A 61 -1.51 16.53 19.56
C PRO A 61 -0.53 15.92 20.56
N ALA A 62 -0.67 16.20 21.86
CA ALA A 62 0.11 15.51 22.89
C ALA A 62 -0.27 14.02 22.94
N PHE A 63 0.71 13.14 23.12
CA PHE A 63 0.49 11.69 23.03
C PHE A 63 1.45 10.88 23.90
N CYS A 64 0.98 9.72 24.35
CA CYS A 64 1.80 8.67 24.91
C CYS A 64 2.38 7.82 23.77
N ARG A 65 3.71 7.80 23.68
CA ARG A 65 4.49 6.98 22.75
C ARG A 65 4.91 5.69 23.44
N VAL A 66 4.58 4.55 22.85
CA VAL A 66 4.98 3.23 23.36
C VAL A 66 5.71 2.47 22.26
N ALA A 67 6.97 2.10 22.50
CA ALA A 67 7.70 1.18 21.64
C ALA A 67 7.82 -0.18 22.33
N ALA A 68 7.65 -1.26 21.58
CA ALA A 68 7.78 -2.62 22.12
C ALA A 68 8.38 -3.59 21.11
N VAL A 69 8.92 -4.69 21.62
CA VAL A 69 9.41 -5.83 20.85
C VAL A 69 8.55 -7.05 21.16
N LEU A 70 8.04 -7.70 20.12
CA LEU A 70 7.28 -8.95 20.20
C LEU A 70 8.14 -10.12 19.74
N LYS A 71 8.06 -11.24 20.46
CA LYS A 71 8.80 -12.48 20.18
C LYS A 71 7.90 -13.72 20.23
N PRO A 72 6.98 -13.90 19.26
CA PRO A 72 6.07 -15.06 19.21
C PRO A 72 6.81 -16.39 18.94
N SER A 73 8.04 -16.33 18.42
CA SER A 73 8.96 -17.46 18.27
C SER A 73 10.38 -17.06 18.70
N PRO A 74 11.30 -18.02 18.93
CA PRO A 74 12.71 -17.72 19.22
C PRO A 74 13.45 -16.95 18.11
N ASP A 75 13.03 -17.09 16.85
CA ASP A 75 13.64 -16.43 15.69
C ASP A 75 12.94 -15.10 15.33
N SER A 76 11.76 -14.86 15.90
CA SER A 76 11.01 -13.61 15.72
C SER A 76 11.60 -12.45 16.52
N HIS A 77 11.65 -11.28 15.87
CA HIS A 77 11.98 -10.02 16.51
C HIS A 77 11.20 -8.88 15.84
N ILE A 78 9.95 -8.71 16.28
CA ILE A 78 9.00 -7.78 15.67
C ILE A 78 9.01 -6.49 16.48
N ARG A 79 9.35 -5.36 15.87
CA ARG A 79 9.22 -4.06 16.52
C ARG A 79 7.86 -3.48 16.21
N ILE A 80 7.22 -2.93 17.25
CA ILE A 80 5.98 -2.18 17.12
C ILE A 80 6.12 -0.83 17.79
N GLU A 81 5.37 0.16 17.30
CA GLU A 81 5.20 1.43 17.98
C GLU A 81 3.73 1.86 17.97
N LEU A 82 3.29 2.41 19.11
CA LEU A 82 1.96 2.93 19.32
C LEU A 82 2.00 4.38 19.76
N TRP A 83 1.13 5.19 19.16
CA TRP A 83 0.88 6.57 19.58
C TRP A 83 -0.57 6.69 20.09
N LEU A 84 -0.71 7.08 21.35
CA LEU A 84 -1.98 7.14 22.08
C LEU A 84 -2.26 8.61 22.44
N PRO A 85 -3.27 9.28 21.87
CA PRO A 85 -3.54 10.69 22.19
C PRO A 85 -3.83 10.87 23.69
N GLU A 86 -3.18 11.83 24.34
CA GLU A 86 -3.40 12.07 25.78
C GLU A 86 -4.84 12.53 26.06
N THR A 87 -5.42 13.29 25.13
CA THR A 87 -6.80 13.75 25.16
C THR A 87 -7.44 13.60 23.78
N GLY A 88 -8.76 13.51 23.74
CA GLY A 88 -9.48 13.41 22.46
C GLY A 88 -9.36 12.04 21.78
N TRP A 89 -9.02 10.99 22.53
CA TRP A 89 -9.17 9.62 22.03
C TRP A 89 -10.63 9.35 21.69
N ASN A 90 -10.89 8.93 20.46
CA ASN A 90 -12.23 8.71 19.94
C ASN A 90 -12.74 7.27 20.18
N GLU A 91 -12.10 6.55 21.11
CA GLU A 91 -12.34 5.14 21.44
C GLU A 91 -12.05 4.16 20.31
N ARG A 92 -11.32 4.58 19.27
CA ARG A 92 -10.93 3.72 18.14
C ARG A 92 -9.47 3.34 18.20
N PHE A 93 -9.20 2.11 17.79
CA PHE A 93 -7.85 1.62 17.49
C PHE A 93 -7.60 1.65 15.97
N LEU A 94 -6.40 2.02 15.55
CA LEU A 94 -5.97 1.99 14.14
C LEU A 94 -4.65 1.25 13.99
N GLY A 95 -4.69 0.05 13.43
CA GLY A 95 -3.49 -0.58 12.88
C GLY A 95 -3.14 0.07 11.53
N THR A 96 -1.85 0.27 11.28
CA THR A 96 -1.36 0.84 10.01
C THR A 96 -0.34 -0.06 9.35
N GLY A 97 -0.37 -0.12 8.02
CA GLY A 97 0.56 -0.93 7.23
C GLY A 97 1.89 -0.24 6.91
N THR A 98 2.79 -0.99 6.24
CA THR A 98 4.07 -0.49 5.70
C THR A 98 4.15 -0.66 4.17
N GLY A 99 5.32 -0.45 3.57
CA GLY A 99 5.56 -0.63 2.13
C GLY A 99 6.77 -1.52 1.84
N GLY A 100 6.87 -2.02 0.61
CA GLY A 100 8.01 -2.81 0.14
C GLY A 100 8.29 -4.04 1.01
N GLY A 101 9.57 -4.33 1.29
CA GLY A 101 9.97 -5.41 2.20
C GLY A 101 9.80 -5.09 3.70
N ALA A 102 9.13 -3.99 4.07
CA ALA A 102 9.01 -3.49 5.44
C ALA A 102 10.37 -3.22 6.12
N GLY A 103 10.49 -3.44 7.43
CA GLY A 103 11.75 -3.33 8.18
C GLY A 103 11.90 -2.00 8.94
N TYR A 104 10.87 -1.16 8.90
CA TYR A 104 10.82 0.15 9.54
C TYR A 104 9.43 0.46 10.10
N ILE A 105 9.37 1.39 11.04
CA ILE A 105 8.11 1.96 11.55
C ILE A 105 7.68 3.14 10.66
N ASN A 106 6.46 3.10 10.15
CA ASN A 106 5.88 4.18 9.36
C ASN A 106 5.27 5.27 10.26
N TYR A 107 6.12 6.17 10.76
CA TYR A 107 5.69 7.27 11.63
C TYR A 107 4.72 8.25 10.97
N GLY A 108 4.74 8.38 9.63
CA GLY A 108 3.76 9.20 8.91
C GLY A 108 2.33 8.67 9.10
N SER A 109 2.16 7.35 9.03
CA SER A 109 0.87 6.69 9.27
C SER A 109 0.41 6.80 10.72
N LEU A 110 1.34 6.65 11.68
CA LEU A 110 1.06 6.92 13.10
C LEU A 110 0.57 8.37 13.29
N ALA A 111 1.29 9.35 12.74
CA ALA A 111 0.90 10.75 12.83
C ALA A 111 -0.50 11.03 12.24
N MET A 112 -0.85 10.43 11.10
CA MET A 112 -2.18 10.59 10.50
C MET A 112 -3.29 10.04 11.39
N GLY A 113 -3.11 8.84 11.95
CA GLY A 113 -4.07 8.24 12.87
C GLY A 113 -4.22 9.06 14.15
N LEU A 114 -3.10 9.48 14.73
CA LEU A 114 -3.07 10.28 15.96
C LEU A 114 -3.83 11.60 15.78
N ARG A 115 -3.63 12.32 14.67
CA ARG A 115 -4.36 13.56 14.35
C ARG A 115 -5.86 13.37 14.22
N LYS A 116 -6.33 12.17 13.86
CA LYS A 116 -7.75 11.81 13.79
C LYS A 116 -8.30 11.26 15.12
N GLY A 117 -7.50 11.27 16.19
CA GLY A 117 -7.90 10.86 17.54
C GLY A 117 -7.86 9.35 17.79
N PHE A 118 -7.17 8.57 16.94
CA PHE A 118 -7.01 7.14 17.14
C PHE A 118 -5.87 6.82 18.12
N ALA A 119 -6.03 5.73 18.87
CA ALA A 119 -4.89 4.95 19.34
C ALA A 119 -4.32 4.21 18.11
N THR A 120 -3.12 4.57 17.66
CA THR A 120 -2.59 4.11 16.37
C THR A 120 -1.32 3.29 16.53
N ALA A 121 -1.17 2.22 15.76
CA ALA A 121 -0.08 1.25 15.85
C ALA A 121 0.54 0.97 14.47
N ASN A 122 1.85 0.68 14.46
CA ASN A 122 2.59 0.26 13.28
C ASN A 122 3.68 -0.77 13.66
N THR A 123 4.08 -1.61 12.71
CA THR A 123 5.09 -2.66 12.91
C THR A 123 6.11 -2.68 11.78
N ASP A 124 7.35 -3.07 12.08
CA ASP A 124 8.39 -3.31 11.08
C ASP A 124 8.28 -4.67 10.37
N MET A 125 7.25 -5.44 10.74
CA MET A 125 6.95 -6.77 10.20
C MET A 125 8.04 -7.83 10.44
N GLY A 126 8.94 -7.62 11.43
CA GLY A 126 10.00 -8.56 11.78
C GLY A 126 11.15 -8.64 10.78
N THR A 127 11.20 -7.73 9.80
CA THR A 127 12.18 -7.77 8.69
C THR A 127 13.37 -6.84 8.86
N SER A 128 13.45 -6.09 9.97
CA SER A 128 14.61 -5.24 10.28
C SER A 128 15.90 -6.06 10.47
N PRO A 129 17.07 -5.55 10.05
CA PRO A 129 17.31 -4.23 9.44
C PRO A 129 16.96 -4.15 7.94
N GLY A 130 16.62 -5.27 7.29
CA GLY A 130 16.13 -5.26 5.92
C GLY A 130 15.74 -6.65 5.42
N ALA A 131 14.74 -6.71 4.55
CA ALA A 131 14.19 -7.96 4.01
C ALA A 131 15.23 -8.85 3.30
N ASN A 132 16.32 -8.29 2.77
CA ASN A 132 17.36 -9.08 2.12
C ASN A 132 18.18 -9.96 3.08
N GLU A 133 18.11 -9.71 4.39
CA GLU A 133 18.91 -10.39 5.41
C GLU A 133 18.23 -11.64 6.01
N LEU A 134 17.09 -12.07 5.46
CA LEU A 134 16.23 -13.10 6.10
C LEU A 134 16.35 -14.49 5.47
N THR A 135 17.45 -14.75 4.74
CA THR A 135 17.75 -16.09 4.22
C THR A 135 17.95 -17.05 5.39
N GLY A 136 17.24 -18.19 5.41
CA GLY A 136 17.34 -19.18 6.48
C GLY A 136 16.55 -18.84 7.76
N HIS A 137 15.66 -17.84 7.72
CA HIS A 137 14.83 -17.40 8.85
C HIS A 137 13.32 -17.57 8.55
N PRO A 138 12.78 -18.81 8.49
CA PRO A 138 11.40 -19.06 8.07
C PRO A 138 10.34 -18.44 8.99
N GLU A 139 10.63 -18.30 10.28
CA GLU A 139 9.74 -17.60 11.21
C GLU A 139 9.61 -16.12 10.86
N LYS A 140 10.66 -15.50 10.32
CA LYS A 140 10.57 -14.12 9.85
C LYS A 140 9.78 -13.97 8.56
N TRP A 141 9.70 -15.02 7.73
CA TRP A 141 8.79 -15.04 6.59
C TRP A 141 7.33 -15.08 7.07
N ALA A 142 7.04 -15.82 8.15
CA ALA A 142 5.73 -15.82 8.78
C ALA A 142 5.40 -14.48 9.46
N ASP A 143 6.38 -13.84 10.12
CA ASP A 143 6.25 -12.49 10.66
C ASP A 143 5.86 -11.50 9.57
N PHE A 144 6.59 -11.53 8.44
CA PHE A 144 6.30 -10.68 7.28
C PHE A 144 4.97 -11.03 6.61
N GLY A 145 4.66 -12.31 6.43
CA GLY A 145 3.49 -12.75 5.69
C GLY A 145 2.17 -12.43 6.37
N HIS A 146 2.09 -12.69 7.68
CA HIS A 146 0.82 -12.59 8.41
C HIS A 146 0.95 -12.30 9.91
N ARG A 147 1.99 -12.78 10.59
CA ARG A 147 2.01 -12.82 12.06
C ARG A 147 2.29 -11.47 12.70
N ALA A 148 3.20 -10.66 12.17
CA ALA A 148 3.59 -9.41 12.84
C ALA A 148 2.45 -8.39 12.94
N THR A 149 1.58 -8.32 11.92
CA THR A 149 0.42 -7.43 11.93
C THR A 149 -0.58 -7.86 13.01
N HIS A 150 -0.92 -9.15 13.06
CA HIS A 150 -1.77 -9.72 14.09
C HIS A 150 -1.21 -9.48 15.50
N GLU A 151 0.06 -9.81 15.74
CA GLU A 151 0.69 -9.66 17.06
C GLU A 151 0.74 -8.18 17.48
N MET A 152 1.00 -7.26 16.55
CA MET A 152 0.89 -5.82 16.78
C MET A 152 -0.54 -5.42 17.16
N THR A 153 -1.56 -5.97 16.50
CA THR A 153 -2.97 -5.69 16.81
C THR A 153 -3.32 -6.14 18.22
N VAL A 154 -3.00 -7.38 18.57
CA VAL A 154 -3.32 -7.98 19.88
C VAL A 154 -2.61 -7.22 20.99
N ALA A 155 -1.28 -7.04 20.89
CA ALA A 155 -0.52 -6.30 21.88
C ALA A 155 -0.96 -4.83 21.94
N GLY A 156 -1.24 -4.22 20.80
CA GLY A 156 -1.62 -2.82 20.70
C GLY A 156 -2.97 -2.50 21.34
N LYS A 157 -3.97 -3.36 21.16
CA LYS A 157 -5.26 -3.24 21.85
C LYS A 157 -5.09 -3.39 23.37
N ALA A 158 -4.28 -4.35 23.83
CA ALA A 158 -4.01 -4.54 25.25
C ALA A 158 -3.25 -3.35 25.88
N ILE A 159 -2.29 -2.76 25.16
CA ILE A 159 -1.59 -1.53 25.60
C ILE A 159 -2.56 -0.35 25.66
N THR A 160 -3.44 -0.22 24.66
CA THR A 160 -4.46 0.83 24.61
C THR A 160 -5.41 0.72 25.81
N GLU A 161 -5.87 -0.49 26.11
CA GLU A 161 -6.72 -0.76 27.27
C GLU A 161 -6.00 -0.48 28.60
N ALA A 162 -4.73 -0.86 28.72
CA ALA A 162 -3.92 -0.57 29.90
C ALA A 162 -3.72 0.93 30.13
N TYR A 163 -3.62 1.72 29.06
CA TYR A 163 -3.42 3.17 29.14
C TYR A 163 -4.71 3.93 29.48
N TYR A 164 -5.82 3.64 28.78
CA TYR A 164 -7.08 4.36 28.97
C TYR A 164 -7.99 3.74 30.03
N HIS A 165 -7.61 2.59 30.59
CA HIS A 165 -8.45 1.75 31.45
C HIS A 165 -9.79 1.39 30.78
N LYS A 166 -9.78 1.31 29.44
CA LYS A 166 -10.94 1.06 28.59
C LYS A 166 -10.49 0.44 27.27
N ALA A 167 -11.06 -0.70 26.91
CA ALA A 167 -10.81 -1.32 25.61
C ALA A 167 -11.30 -0.43 24.45
N PRO A 168 -10.63 -0.45 23.29
CA PRO A 168 -11.16 0.18 22.08
C PRO A 168 -12.57 -0.31 21.76
N ARG A 169 -13.48 0.61 21.46
CA ARG A 169 -14.86 0.29 21.08
C ARG A 169 -14.94 -0.30 19.67
N THR A 170 -14.11 0.21 18.76
CA THR A 170 -13.98 -0.29 17.39
C THR A 170 -12.51 -0.28 16.97
N ALA A 171 -12.13 -1.20 16.08
CA ALA A 171 -10.78 -1.31 15.55
C ALA A 171 -10.77 -1.24 14.02
N TYR A 172 -9.84 -0.46 13.48
CA TYR A 172 -9.67 -0.29 12.05
C TYR A 172 -8.24 -0.64 11.62
N PHE A 173 -8.07 -1.11 10.39
CA PHE A 173 -6.78 -1.23 9.74
C PHE A 173 -6.73 -0.37 8.48
N SER A 174 -5.60 0.29 8.23
CA SER A 174 -5.38 1.04 6.99
C SER A 174 -3.96 0.83 6.47
N GLY A 175 -3.84 0.33 5.25
CA GLY A 175 -2.55 0.13 4.62
C GLY A 175 -2.65 0.15 3.11
N CYS A 176 -1.56 0.52 2.44
CA CYS A 176 -1.44 0.46 1.00
C CYS A 176 -0.16 -0.28 0.57
N SER A 177 -0.13 -0.91 -0.61
CA SER A 177 0.99 -1.72 -1.08
C SER A 177 1.16 -3.00 -0.25
N THR A 178 2.32 -3.22 0.37
CA THR A 178 2.49 -4.22 1.44
C THR A 178 1.45 -4.03 2.55
N GLY A 179 1.09 -2.80 2.90
CA GLY A 179 -0.01 -2.53 3.80
C GLY A 179 -1.37 -3.02 3.28
N GLY A 180 -1.60 -2.99 1.97
CA GLY A 180 -2.81 -3.58 1.38
C GLY A 180 -2.80 -5.12 1.44
N GLN A 181 -1.63 -5.75 1.29
CA GLN A 181 -1.47 -7.18 1.56
C GLN A 181 -1.76 -7.50 3.03
N GLN A 182 -1.18 -6.74 3.98
CA GLN A 182 -1.47 -6.88 5.41
C GLN A 182 -2.98 -6.77 5.67
N ALA A 183 -3.63 -5.76 5.09
CA ALA A 183 -5.07 -5.55 5.19
C ALA A 183 -5.90 -6.77 4.74
N LEU A 184 -5.59 -7.33 3.56
CA LEU A 184 -6.30 -8.51 3.07
C LEU A 184 -5.95 -9.76 3.89
N MET A 185 -4.70 -9.93 4.32
CA MET A 185 -4.28 -11.04 5.17
C MET A 185 -5.02 -11.04 6.51
N GLU A 186 -5.18 -9.88 7.16
CA GLU A 186 -5.96 -9.74 8.39
C GLU A 186 -7.42 -10.15 8.16
N SER A 187 -8.04 -9.71 7.05
CA SER A 187 -9.43 -10.09 6.73
C SER A 187 -9.61 -11.61 6.52
N GLN A 188 -8.60 -12.28 5.98
CA GLN A 188 -8.66 -13.69 5.60
C GLN A 188 -8.27 -14.62 6.75
N ARG A 189 -7.23 -14.27 7.51
CA ARG A 189 -6.60 -15.14 8.51
C ARG A 189 -6.95 -14.76 9.95
N TYR A 190 -7.20 -13.48 10.20
CA TYR A 190 -7.48 -12.93 11.53
C TYR A 190 -8.77 -12.09 11.54
N PRO A 191 -9.92 -12.66 11.16
CA PRO A 191 -11.14 -11.90 10.88
C PRO A 191 -11.73 -11.16 12.10
N GLN A 192 -11.20 -11.38 13.31
CA GLN A 192 -11.61 -10.71 14.54
C GLN A 192 -10.72 -9.50 14.91
N ASP A 193 -9.64 -9.28 14.18
CA ASP A 193 -8.68 -8.22 14.51
C ASP A 193 -9.25 -6.83 14.22
N TYR A 194 -10.14 -6.70 13.23
CA TYR A 194 -10.66 -5.40 12.80
C TYR A 194 -12.16 -5.43 12.45
N ASP A 195 -12.84 -4.36 12.84
CA ASP A 195 -14.21 -4.05 12.45
C ASP A 195 -14.29 -3.43 11.05
N GLY A 196 -13.25 -2.71 10.65
CA GLY A 196 -13.15 -2.05 9.35
C GLY A 196 -11.73 -2.12 8.80
N ILE A 197 -11.57 -2.51 7.54
CA ILE A 197 -10.26 -2.58 6.88
C ILE A 197 -10.27 -1.71 5.61
N LEU A 198 -9.25 -0.85 5.46
CA LEU A 198 -8.95 -0.10 4.24
C LEU A 198 -7.70 -0.69 3.58
N ALA A 199 -7.88 -1.32 2.41
CA ALA A 199 -6.82 -1.99 1.64
C ALA A 199 -6.52 -1.23 0.33
N GLY A 200 -5.42 -0.49 0.30
CA GLY A 200 -4.95 0.21 -0.90
C GLY A 200 -3.94 -0.60 -1.72
N ALA A 201 -4.07 -0.62 -3.04
CA ALA A 201 -3.12 -1.26 -3.99
C ALA A 201 -2.49 -2.55 -3.43
N PRO A 202 -3.30 -3.55 -3.04
CA PRO A 202 -2.81 -4.66 -2.23
C PRO A 202 -1.83 -5.51 -3.01
N ALA A 203 -0.64 -5.74 -2.45
CA ALA A 203 0.33 -6.71 -2.95
C ALA A 203 -0.07 -8.15 -2.56
N ASN A 204 -1.35 -8.51 -2.71
CA ASN A 204 -1.93 -9.76 -2.17
C ASN A 204 -1.38 -11.02 -2.85
N ASN A 205 -1.19 -10.98 -4.15
CA ASN A 205 -0.61 -12.09 -4.90
C ASN A 205 0.93 -12.00 -4.91
N ARG A 206 1.53 -11.94 -3.71
CA ARG A 206 2.89 -11.46 -3.45
C ARG A 206 3.95 -12.20 -4.27
N THR A 207 3.92 -13.53 -4.26
CA THR A 207 4.88 -14.38 -4.98
C THR A 207 4.89 -14.07 -6.48
N HIS A 208 3.70 -14.06 -7.11
CA HIS A 208 3.51 -13.81 -8.55
C HIS A 208 3.73 -12.35 -8.96
N LEU A 209 3.34 -11.39 -8.12
CA LEU A 209 3.63 -9.97 -8.31
C LEU A 209 5.14 -9.75 -8.52
N HIS A 210 5.92 -10.36 -7.65
CA HIS A 210 7.37 -10.30 -7.69
C HIS A 210 7.96 -11.03 -8.91
N THR A 211 7.28 -12.04 -9.46
CA THR A 211 7.64 -12.66 -10.75
C THR A 211 7.43 -11.69 -11.91
N GLY A 212 6.43 -10.82 -11.83
CA GLY A 212 6.26 -9.69 -12.74
C GLY A 212 7.48 -8.75 -12.76
N PHE A 213 8.10 -8.48 -11.61
CA PHE A 213 9.29 -7.64 -11.53
C PHE A 213 10.52 -8.28 -12.17
N VAL A 214 10.76 -9.59 -11.94
CA VAL A 214 11.82 -10.33 -12.61
C VAL A 214 11.59 -10.35 -14.12
N TRP A 215 10.34 -10.54 -14.55
CA TRP A 215 9.96 -10.52 -15.96
C TRP A 215 10.28 -9.20 -16.64
N ILE A 216 9.92 -8.06 -16.04
CA ILE A 216 10.21 -6.73 -16.60
C ILE A 216 11.72 -6.51 -16.69
N LEU A 217 12.47 -6.82 -15.63
CA LEU A 217 13.92 -6.66 -15.62
C LEU A 217 14.59 -7.49 -16.73
N ARG A 218 14.18 -8.76 -16.88
CA ARG A 218 14.71 -9.64 -17.93
C ARG A 218 14.25 -9.24 -19.33
N ALA A 219 13.02 -8.77 -19.49
CA ALA A 219 12.50 -8.31 -20.78
C ALA A 219 13.32 -7.17 -21.37
N THR A 220 13.91 -6.30 -20.54
CA THR A 220 14.74 -5.18 -21.00
C THR A 220 16.24 -5.48 -21.02
N ASN A 221 16.74 -6.35 -20.13
CA ASN A 221 18.18 -6.57 -19.93
C ASN A 221 18.74 -7.85 -20.55
N ASP A 222 17.91 -8.86 -20.86
CA ASP A 222 18.38 -10.07 -21.58
C ASP A 222 18.65 -9.75 -23.06
N MET A 223 18.14 -8.62 -23.56
CA MET A 223 18.34 -8.13 -24.92
C MET A 223 19.21 -6.87 -24.91
N PRO A 224 20.40 -6.87 -25.54
CA PRO A 224 21.25 -5.68 -25.63
C PRO A 224 20.51 -4.48 -26.24
N GLY A 225 20.47 -3.36 -25.51
CA GLY A 225 19.76 -2.15 -25.94
C GLY A 225 18.23 -2.18 -25.71
N GLY A 226 17.70 -3.18 -25.01
CA GLY A 226 16.25 -3.32 -24.74
C GLY A 226 15.68 -2.39 -23.66
N THR A 227 16.52 -1.69 -22.90
CA THR A 227 16.08 -0.72 -21.88
C THR A 227 15.37 0.47 -22.51
N LEU A 228 14.36 0.99 -21.83
CA LEU A 228 13.49 2.09 -22.26
C LEU A 228 13.77 3.34 -21.40
N PRO A 229 14.58 4.30 -21.88
CA PRO A 229 14.80 5.56 -21.17
C PRO A 229 13.52 6.36 -21.00
N LYS A 230 13.52 7.29 -20.02
CA LYS A 230 12.34 8.12 -19.68
C LYS A 230 11.68 8.75 -20.91
N GLN A 231 12.45 9.33 -21.83
CA GLN A 231 11.89 10.00 -23.01
C GLN A 231 11.12 9.05 -23.91
N LYS A 232 11.55 7.78 -24.01
CA LYS A 232 10.87 6.73 -24.78
C LYS A 232 9.62 6.22 -24.04
N LEU A 233 9.68 6.11 -22.71
CA LEU A 233 8.48 5.82 -21.91
C LEU A 233 7.43 6.94 -22.05
N ASP A 234 7.86 8.20 -22.08
CA ASP A 234 6.98 9.36 -22.32
C ASP A 234 6.39 9.34 -23.76
N LEU A 235 7.18 8.93 -24.76
CA LEU A 235 6.71 8.73 -26.13
C LEU A 235 5.63 7.63 -26.21
N VAL A 236 5.89 6.47 -25.60
CA VAL A 236 4.97 5.32 -25.57
C VAL A 236 3.68 5.69 -24.86
N THR A 237 3.77 6.26 -23.65
CA THR A 237 2.60 6.68 -22.86
C THR A 237 1.75 7.65 -23.66
N ARG A 238 2.38 8.64 -24.32
CA ARG A 238 1.65 9.62 -25.15
C ARG A 238 0.93 8.97 -26.33
N ALA A 239 1.56 7.98 -26.99
CA ALA A 239 0.92 7.24 -28.07
C ALA A 239 -0.31 6.47 -27.59
N VAL A 240 -0.21 5.79 -26.44
CA VAL A 240 -1.33 5.08 -25.81
C VAL A 240 -2.47 6.04 -25.47
N LEU A 241 -2.15 7.16 -24.81
CA LEU A 241 -3.16 8.15 -24.44
C LEU A 241 -3.83 8.78 -25.67
N ASN A 242 -3.08 9.09 -26.73
CA ASN A 242 -3.67 9.60 -27.97
C ASN A 242 -4.63 8.61 -28.64
N ALA A 243 -4.38 7.30 -28.49
CA ALA A 243 -5.25 6.27 -29.03
C ALA A 243 -6.54 6.13 -28.20
N CYS A 244 -6.46 6.25 -26.87
CA CYS A 244 -7.49 5.74 -25.96
C CYS A 244 -8.11 6.75 -24.99
N ALA A 245 -7.38 7.77 -24.52
CA ALA A 245 -7.90 8.71 -23.52
C ALA A 245 -9.11 9.48 -24.05
N GLY A 246 -10.11 9.67 -23.20
CA GLY A 246 -11.39 10.31 -23.57
C GLY A 246 -12.35 9.41 -24.37
N LYS A 247 -11.92 8.19 -24.75
CA LYS A 247 -12.77 7.17 -25.39
C LYS A 247 -13.11 6.02 -24.44
N ASP A 248 -12.50 6.00 -23.27
CA ASP A 248 -12.60 4.98 -22.23
C ASP A 248 -13.54 5.39 -21.07
N GLY A 249 -14.44 6.35 -21.34
CA GLY A 249 -15.33 6.97 -20.37
C GLY A 249 -14.80 8.29 -19.78
N GLY A 250 -13.50 8.58 -19.92
CA GLY A 250 -12.90 9.83 -19.48
C GLY A 250 -13.37 11.07 -20.27
N ALA A 251 -12.99 12.25 -19.79
CA ALA A 251 -13.24 13.50 -20.51
C ALA A 251 -12.28 13.65 -21.71
N PRO A 252 -12.68 14.35 -22.79
CA PRO A 252 -11.83 14.56 -23.97
C PRO A 252 -10.44 15.16 -23.67
N GLY A 253 -10.33 16.02 -22.66
CA GLY A 253 -9.06 16.63 -22.22
C GLY A 253 -8.13 15.72 -21.41
N ASP A 254 -8.53 14.48 -21.12
CA ASP A 254 -7.78 13.60 -20.23
C ASP A 254 -6.40 13.21 -20.77
N ARG A 255 -5.44 13.17 -19.84
CA ARG A 255 -4.05 12.74 -20.08
C ARG A 255 -3.72 11.50 -19.24
N PHE A 256 -4.72 10.67 -19.01
CA PHE A 256 -4.68 9.39 -18.33
C PHE A 256 -5.85 8.54 -18.82
N LEU A 257 -5.84 7.24 -18.51
CA LEU A 257 -6.96 6.36 -18.80
C LEU A 257 -7.86 6.23 -17.57
N THR A 258 -9.15 6.46 -17.75
CA THR A 258 -10.21 6.17 -16.77
C THR A 258 -10.54 4.69 -16.72
N ASN A 259 -10.56 4.01 -17.88
CA ASN A 259 -10.73 2.57 -18.00
C ASN A 259 -9.65 1.99 -18.92
N PRO A 260 -8.45 1.68 -18.39
CA PRO A 260 -7.35 1.18 -19.21
C PRO A 260 -7.68 -0.11 -19.99
N ALA A 261 -8.63 -0.91 -19.52
CA ALA A 261 -8.97 -2.16 -20.17
C ALA A 261 -9.96 -2.00 -21.35
N ALA A 262 -10.55 -0.82 -21.54
CA ALA A 262 -11.24 -0.45 -22.79
C ALA A 262 -10.26 -0.02 -23.90
N CYS A 263 -8.98 0.17 -23.57
CA CYS A 263 -7.97 0.59 -24.54
C CYS A 263 -7.46 -0.59 -25.37
N HIS A 264 -7.79 -0.59 -26.66
CA HIS A 264 -7.24 -1.53 -27.64
C HIS A 264 -6.12 -0.86 -28.44
N PHE A 265 -4.94 -0.73 -27.82
CA PHE A 265 -3.77 -0.11 -28.44
C PHE A 265 -3.04 -1.08 -29.37
N ASN A 266 -2.75 -0.64 -30.60
CA ASN A 266 -1.90 -1.39 -31.54
C ASN A 266 -0.44 -0.94 -31.37
N PRO A 267 0.48 -1.79 -30.84
CA PRO A 267 1.88 -1.42 -30.65
C PRO A 267 2.63 -1.13 -31.95
N GLU A 268 2.17 -1.64 -33.09
CA GLU A 268 2.85 -1.44 -34.39
C GLU A 268 2.78 0.01 -34.91
N ILE A 269 1.96 0.87 -34.31
CA ILE A 269 1.90 2.29 -34.68
C ILE A 269 3.02 3.11 -34.05
N LEU A 270 3.76 2.54 -33.10
CA LEU A 270 4.87 3.23 -32.44
C LEU A 270 5.99 3.48 -33.47
N PRO A 271 6.57 4.70 -33.49
CA PRO A 271 7.64 5.01 -34.43
C PRO A 271 8.85 4.11 -34.17
N VAL A 272 9.33 3.42 -35.21
CA VAL A 272 10.52 2.57 -35.14
C VAL A 272 11.72 3.33 -35.68
N CYS A 273 12.85 3.26 -34.98
CA CYS A 273 14.09 3.92 -35.38
C CYS A 273 14.63 3.30 -36.67
N PRO A 274 15.16 4.11 -37.62
CA PRO A 274 15.98 3.60 -38.70
C PRO A 274 17.13 2.72 -38.20
N ASP A 275 17.58 1.79 -39.02
CA ASP A 275 18.66 0.87 -38.65
C ASP A 275 19.92 1.63 -38.21
N GLY A 276 20.44 1.27 -37.04
CA GLY A 276 21.63 1.89 -36.46
C GLY A 276 21.39 3.23 -35.75
N THR A 277 20.15 3.71 -35.63
CA THR A 277 19.83 4.92 -34.86
C THR A 277 19.08 4.60 -33.56
N ASP A 278 19.29 5.44 -32.55
CA ASP A 278 18.59 5.37 -31.26
C ASP A 278 18.44 6.79 -30.69
N ASP A 279 17.30 7.43 -30.96
CA ASP A 279 16.97 8.74 -30.39
C ASP A 279 15.64 8.72 -29.61
N SER A 280 15.26 9.86 -29.03
CA SER A 280 14.09 9.98 -28.16
C SER A 280 12.73 10.00 -28.88
N THR A 281 12.72 10.00 -30.22
CA THR A 281 11.51 10.13 -31.04
C THR A 281 11.00 8.80 -31.60
N CYS A 282 11.76 7.72 -31.43
CA CYS A 282 11.45 6.38 -31.94
C CYS A 282 11.88 5.28 -30.95
N LEU A 283 11.42 4.04 -31.18
CA LEU A 283 11.88 2.83 -30.49
C LEU A 283 12.78 2.02 -31.43
N THR A 284 13.89 1.49 -30.94
CA THR A 284 14.61 0.45 -31.68
C THR A 284 13.77 -0.82 -31.73
N GLN A 285 14.07 -1.73 -32.68
CA GLN A 285 13.35 -3.01 -32.76
C GLN A 285 13.47 -3.82 -31.44
N THR A 286 14.63 -3.74 -30.79
CA THR A 286 14.85 -4.39 -29.48
C THR A 286 13.98 -3.78 -28.38
N GLN A 287 13.89 -2.44 -28.31
CA GLN A 287 13.03 -1.74 -27.35
C GLN A 287 11.55 -2.04 -27.58
N LEU A 288 11.10 -2.07 -28.84
CA LEU A 288 9.72 -2.44 -29.18
C LEU A 288 9.42 -3.89 -28.79
N THR A 289 10.37 -4.80 -28.98
CA THR A 289 10.24 -6.21 -28.57
C THR A 289 10.17 -6.34 -27.05
N ALA A 290 11.03 -5.63 -26.31
CA ALA A 290 10.99 -5.58 -24.84
C ALA A 290 9.65 -5.04 -24.32
N LEU A 291 9.17 -3.94 -24.90
CA LEU A 291 7.88 -3.32 -24.54
C LEU A 291 6.70 -4.28 -24.75
N LYS A 292 6.64 -4.96 -25.90
CA LYS A 292 5.59 -5.96 -26.18
C LYS A 292 5.62 -7.09 -25.14
N LYS A 293 6.80 -7.58 -24.77
CA LYS A 293 6.96 -8.59 -23.72
C LYS A 293 6.50 -8.09 -22.34
N ILE A 294 6.73 -6.82 -22.00
CA ILE A 294 6.22 -6.20 -20.76
C ILE A 294 4.68 -6.14 -20.78
N TRP A 295 4.05 -5.71 -21.87
CA TRP A 295 2.59 -5.66 -22.04
C TRP A 295 1.93 -7.02 -22.21
N GLU A 296 2.70 -8.05 -22.53
CA GLU A 296 2.27 -9.44 -22.43
C GLU A 296 2.22 -9.88 -20.98
N GLY A 297 3.23 -9.58 -20.16
CA GLY A 297 3.36 -10.07 -18.78
C GLY A 297 3.90 -11.50 -18.69
N PRO A 298 4.27 -11.98 -17.48
CA PRO A 298 4.96 -13.25 -17.33
C PRO A 298 4.07 -14.44 -17.69
N VAL A 299 4.65 -15.38 -18.45
CA VAL A 299 4.03 -16.65 -18.84
C VAL A 299 4.97 -17.81 -18.54
N ASN A 300 4.39 -18.94 -18.17
CA ASN A 300 5.11 -20.19 -18.03
C ASN A 300 5.49 -20.71 -19.42
N PRO A 301 6.78 -20.91 -19.73
CA PRO A 301 7.23 -21.21 -21.08
C PRO A 301 6.79 -22.60 -21.57
N ARG A 302 6.51 -23.54 -20.67
CA ARG A 302 6.08 -24.91 -21.01
C ARG A 302 4.58 -24.99 -21.27
N THR A 303 3.77 -24.30 -20.49
CA THR A 303 2.30 -24.41 -20.53
C THR A 303 1.62 -23.28 -21.28
N GLY A 304 2.27 -22.12 -21.39
CA GLY A 304 1.65 -20.88 -21.88
C GLY A 304 0.76 -20.19 -20.85
N ASP A 305 0.62 -20.75 -19.64
CA ASP A 305 -0.19 -20.16 -18.57
C ASP A 305 0.39 -18.82 -18.12
N ARG A 306 -0.48 -17.82 -17.95
CA ARG A 306 -0.08 -16.51 -17.42
C ARG A 306 0.18 -16.60 -15.92
N ILE A 307 1.37 -16.20 -15.49
CA ILE A 307 1.80 -16.23 -14.08
C ILE A 307 1.26 -15.03 -13.32
N TYR A 308 1.31 -13.84 -13.93
CA TYR A 308 0.86 -12.59 -13.34
C TYR A 308 0.33 -11.63 -14.41
N THR A 309 -0.46 -10.64 -14.01
CA THR A 309 -0.96 -9.59 -14.90
C THR A 309 0.19 -8.70 -15.40
N PRO A 310 0.13 -8.16 -16.63
CA PRO A 310 1.01 -7.08 -17.05
C PRO A 310 0.66 -5.75 -16.35
N ILE A 311 1.55 -4.76 -16.50
CA ILE A 311 1.26 -3.38 -16.10
C ILE A 311 0.08 -2.79 -16.89
N PRO A 312 -0.66 -1.82 -16.32
CA PRO A 312 -1.72 -1.11 -17.05
C PRO A 312 -1.18 -0.33 -18.25
N LEU A 313 -1.92 -0.32 -19.36
CA LEU A 313 -1.66 0.61 -20.45
C LEU A 313 -1.80 2.06 -19.96
N GLY A 314 -0.90 2.94 -20.41
CA GLY A 314 -0.89 4.35 -20.00
C GLY A 314 -0.17 4.61 -18.67
N SER A 315 0.44 3.57 -18.08
CA SER A 315 1.27 3.67 -16.88
C SER A 315 2.77 3.62 -17.15
N GLU A 316 3.19 3.57 -18.42
CA GLU A 316 4.57 3.24 -18.81
C GLU A 316 5.59 4.25 -18.27
N ASN A 317 5.21 5.51 -18.11
CA ASN A 317 6.05 6.57 -17.55
C ASN A 317 5.69 6.98 -16.11
N VAL A 318 4.83 6.21 -15.43
CA VAL A 318 4.47 6.45 -14.03
C VAL A 318 5.61 5.99 -13.12
N ALA A 319 5.84 6.73 -12.04
CA ALA A 319 6.91 6.44 -11.07
C ALA A 319 6.79 5.03 -10.48
N ALA A 320 7.92 4.44 -10.11
CA ALA A 320 8.06 3.05 -9.67
C ALA A 320 7.64 2.01 -10.73
N GLY A 321 7.49 2.44 -11.99
CA GLY A 321 7.14 1.61 -13.12
C GLY A 321 8.36 1.02 -13.82
N ILE A 322 8.32 0.98 -15.16
CA ILE A 322 9.38 0.37 -15.98
C ILE A 322 10.74 1.01 -15.67
N ASP A 323 10.80 2.32 -15.42
CA ASP A 323 12.04 3.05 -15.11
C ASP A 323 12.81 2.46 -13.92
N MET A 324 12.11 2.18 -12.82
CA MET A 324 12.67 1.55 -11.62
C MET A 324 12.88 0.05 -11.82
N GLN A 325 11.89 -0.64 -12.39
CA GLN A 325 11.86 -2.12 -12.45
C GLN A 325 12.85 -2.69 -13.46
N GLN A 326 13.22 -1.92 -14.50
CA GLN A 326 14.24 -2.32 -15.47
C GLN A 326 15.68 -2.04 -15.00
N ASN A 327 15.86 -1.29 -13.91
CA ASN A 327 17.19 -0.85 -13.46
C ASN A 327 17.90 -1.96 -12.66
N PRO A 328 18.96 -2.58 -13.20
CA PRO A 328 19.64 -3.70 -12.53
C PRO A 328 20.39 -3.30 -11.25
N ALA A 329 20.64 -2.01 -11.04
CA ALA A 329 21.24 -1.50 -9.80
C ALA A 329 20.23 -1.28 -8.67
N GLN A 330 18.93 -1.20 -9.01
CA GLN A 330 17.87 -0.84 -8.06
C GLN A 330 16.89 -1.99 -7.83
N ALA A 331 16.36 -2.60 -8.89
CA ALA A 331 15.30 -3.60 -8.80
C ALA A 331 15.67 -4.82 -7.93
N PRO A 332 16.86 -5.44 -8.04
CA PRO A 332 17.18 -6.62 -7.24
C PRO A 332 17.14 -6.38 -5.73
N ASN A 333 17.70 -5.28 -5.24
CA ASN A 333 17.72 -4.98 -3.81
C ASN A 333 16.34 -4.55 -3.29
N ALA A 334 15.57 -3.83 -4.09
CA ALA A 334 14.24 -3.34 -3.70
C ALA A 334 13.14 -4.40 -3.80
N LEU A 335 13.23 -5.30 -4.78
CA LEU A 335 12.12 -6.16 -5.19
C LEU A 335 12.42 -7.65 -5.11
N PHE A 336 13.67 -8.13 -5.01
CA PHE A 336 13.94 -9.59 -5.14
C PHE A 336 14.26 -10.33 -3.83
N TYR A 337 14.01 -9.71 -2.67
CA TYR A 337 14.34 -10.30 -1.37
C TYR A 337 13.69 -11.68 -1.13
N GLN A 338 12.47 -11.93 -1.61
CA GLN A 338 11.80 -13.23 -1.42
C GLN A 338 12.49 -14.38 -2.17
N TYR A 339 13.16 -14.09 -3.28
CA TYR A 339 13.93 -15.09 -4.01
C TYR A 339 15.19 -15.47 -3.23
N LYS A 340 15.79 -14.51 -2.50
CA LYS A 340 16.90 -14.83 -1.59
C LYS A 340 16.43 -15.73 -0.44
N TRP A 341 15.20 -15.53 0.04
CA TRP A 341 14.60 -16.40 1.06
C TRP A 341 14.45 -17.83 0.56
N ALA A 342 13.93 -17.99 -0.67
CA ALA A 342 13.62 -19.29 -1.25
C ALA A 342 14.83 -20.04 -1.82
N PHE A 343 15.76 -19.33 -2.48
CA PHE A 343 16.85 -19.90 -3.27
C PHE A 343 18.24 -19.59 -2.70
N GLY A 344 18.32 -18.81 -1.62
CA GLY A 344 19.56 -18.45 -0.96
C GLY A 344 20.08 -17.05 -1.33
N LYS A 345 20.97 -16.51 -0.49
CA LYS A 345 21.50 -15.14 -0.60
C LYS A 345 22.19 -14.81 -1.93
N ASP A 346 22.69 -15.84 -2.62
CA ASP A 346 23.43 -15.74 -3.88
C ASP A 346 22.52 -15.94 -5.12
N PHE A 347 21.19 -15.88 -4.93
CA PHE A 347 20.21 -15.95 -6.02
C PHE A 347 20.53 -14.99 -7.17
N ASP A 348 20.59 -15.51 -8.39
CA ASP A 348 20.72 -14.75 -9.64
C ASP A 348 19.39 -14.74 -10.40
N TYR A 349 18.80 -13.56 -10.58
CA TYR A 349 17.54 -13.41 -11.30
C TYR A 349 17.64 -13.82 -12.77
N LYS A 350 18.84 -13.82 -13.37
CA LYS A 350 19.05 -14.20 -14.77
C LYS A 350 18.78 -15.67 -15.02
N THR A 351 18.94 -16.50 -14.00
CA THR A 351 18.72 -17.95 -14.10
C THR A 351 17.33 -18.37 -13.65
N PHE A 352 16.48 -17.43 -13.21
CA PHE A 352 15.14 -17.74 -12.72
C PHE A 352 14.30 -18.42 -13.79
N ASP A 353 13.82 -19.63 -13.49
CA ASP A 353 12.96 -20.43 -14.34
C ASP A 353 11.47 -20.15 -14.03
N PHE A 354 10.78 -19.54 -15.00
CA PHE A 354 9.34 -19.24 -14.92
C PHE A 354 8.43 -20.48 -14.90
N ASP A 355 8.98 -21.69 -15.00
CA ASP A 355 8.29 -22.94 -14.73
C ASP A 355 8.67 -23.52 -13.36
N HIS A 356 9.87 -24.09 -13.24
CA HIS A 356 10.26 -24.85 -12.05
C HIS A 356 10.52 -23.99 -10.80
N ASP A 357 11.23 -22.86 -10.94
CA ASP A 357 11.50 -21.99 -9.80
C ASP A 357 10.22 -21.30 -9.33
N GLN A 358 9.31 -20.95 -10.25
CA GLN A 358 7.99 -20.43 -9.88
C GLN A 358 7.21 -21.44 -9.01
N ASP A 359 7.15 -22.71 -9.42
CA ASP A 359 6.46 -23.75 -8.64
C ASP A 359 7.09 -23.97 -7.26
N GLN A 360 8.43 -23.91 -7.16
CA GLN A 360 9.13 -23.99 -5.89
C GLN A 360 8.85 -22.78 -4.98
N LEU A 361 8.83 -21.57 -5.54
CA LEU A 361 8.53 -20.33 -4.81
C LEU A 361 7.11 -20.37 -4.26
N ASP A 362 6.13 -20.80 -5.07
CA ASP A 362 4.73 -20.90 -4.68
C ASP A 362 4.54 -21.94 -3.58
N ALA A 363 5.19 -23.11 -3.69
CA ALA A 363 5.12 -24.15 -2.68
C ALA A 363 5.70 -23.70 -1.33
N LEU A 364 6.78 -22.91 -1.35
CA LEU A 364 7.49 -22.49 -0.14
C LEU A 364 6.88 -21.26 0.53
N LEU A 365 6.59 -20.21 -0.25
CA LEU A 365 6.21 -18.90 0.27
C LEU A 365 4.75 -18.56 0.03
N GLY A 366 4.09 -19.16 -0.96
CA GLY A 366 2.67 -18.91 -1.27
C GLY A 366 1.75 -19.01 -0.04
N PRO A 367 1.77 -20.12 0.72
CA PRO A 367 0.93 -20.30 1.92
C PRO A 367 1.17 -19.29 3.05
N VAL A 368 2.30 -18.58 3.01
CA VAL A 368 2.71 -17.64 4.06
C VAL A 368 2.48 -16.19 3.61
N LEU A 369 2.76 -15.88 2.34
CA LEU A 369 2.82 -14.52 1.82
C LEU A 369 1.58 -14.11 1.01
N ASN A 370 0.95 -15.05 0.29
CA ASN A 370 -0.17 -14.70 -0.57
C ASN A 370 -1.45 -14.50 0.27
N ALA A 371 -2.06 -13.33 0.14
CA ALA A 371 -3.37 -13.01 0.70
C ALA A 371 -4.48 -13.21 -0.35
N ASN A 372 -4.60 -14.42 -0.88
CA ASN A 372 -5.49 -14.74 -2.02
C ASN A 372 -6.77 -15.51 -1.66
N SER A 373 -7.03 -15.78 -0.37
CA SER A 373 -8.23 -16.51 0.05
C SER A 373 -9.50 -15.71 -0.29
N THR A 374 -10.42 -16.36 -0.98
CA THR A 374 -11.71 -15.76 -1.39
C THR A 374 -12.84 -16.04 -0.41
N ASP A 375 -12.60 -16.92 0.57
CA ASP A 375 -13.55 -17.16 1.64
C ASP A 375 -13.32 -16.14 2.76
N LEU A 376 -14.20 -15.13 2.79
CA LEU A 376 -14.27 -14.09 3.81
C LEU A 376 -15.50 -14.27 4.71
N SER A 377 -16.07 -15.48 4.79
CA SER A 377 -17.32 -15.73 5.51
C SER A 377 -17.20 -15.36 6.99
N SER A 378 -16.08 -15.69 7.64
CA SER A 378 -15.84 -15.30 9.04
C SER A 378 -15.78 -13.79 9.24
N PHE A 379 -15.10 -13.06 8.34
CA PHE A 379 -15.02 -11.60 8.37
C PHE A 379 -16.39 -10.95 8.16
N LYS A 380 -17.15 -11.46 7.17
CA LYS A 380 -18.54 -11.06 6.90
C LYS A 380 -19.45 -11.31 8.11
N ASN A 381 -19.37 -12.49 8.72
CA ASN A 381 -20.21 -12.89 9.85
C ASN A 381 -19.91 -12.09 11.12
N ASN A 382 -18.70 -11.55 11.28
CA ASN A 382 -18.36 -10.60 12.34
C ASN A 382 -18.98 -9.20 12.11
N GLY A 383 -19.66 -8.99 10.98
CA GLY A 383 -20.20 -7.69 10.59
C GLY A 383 -19.12 -6.67 10.24
N SER A 384 -17.91 -7.14 9.92
CA SER A 384 -16.78 -6.27 9.55
C SER A 384 -16.93 -5.74 8.12
N LYS A 385 -16.30 -4.59 7.84
CA LYS A 385 -16.35 -3.91 6.55
C LYS A 385 -14.97 -3.82 5.92
N LEU A 386 -14.87 -4.03 4.61
CA LEU A 386 -13.65 -3.93 3.82
C LEU A 386 -13.87 -2.92 2.68
N LEU A 387 -13.04 -1.90 2.63
CA LEU A 387 -12.95 -0.97 1.50
C LEU A 387 -11.59 -1.19 0.85
N MET A 388 -11.58 -1.64 -0.40
CA MET A 388 -10.36 -1.78 -1.20
C MET A 388 -10.31 -0.69 -2.26
N TYR A 389 -9.12 -0.21 -2.60
CA TYR A 389 -8.94 0.70 -3.72
C TYR A 389 -7.62 0.44 -4.45
N THR A 390 -7.56 0.71 -5.76
CA THR A 390 -6.32 0.64 -6.55
C THR A 390 -6.29 1.74 -7.61
N GLY A 391 -5.09 2.20 -7.95
CA GLY A 391 -4.89 3.15 -9.03
C GLY A 391 -4.92 2.45 -10.39
N THR A 392 -5.67 3.00 -11.35
CA THR A 392 -5.74 2.44 -12.71
C THR A 392 -4.45 2.67 -13.52
N ALA A 393 -3.57 3.56 -13.06
CA ALA A 393 -2.26 3.83 -13.64
C ALA A 393 -1.11 3.37 -12.73
N ASP A 394 -1.33 2.36 -11.87
CA ASP A 394 -0.33 1.77 -10.99
C ASP A 394 0.52 0.72 -11.75
N PRO A 395 1.80 0.99 -12.05
CA PRO A 395 2.67 0.04 -12.74
C PRO A 395 3.39 -0.92 -11.77
N LEU A 396 3.31 -0.68 -10.45
CA LEU A 396 4.02 -1.46 -9.44
C LEU A 396 3.13 -2.57 -8.90
N VAL A 397 1.87 -2.28 -8.58
CA VAL A 397 0.86 -3.28 -8.19
C VAL A 397 -0.34 -3.10 -9.11
N PRO A 398 -0.33 -3.75 -10.30
CA PRO A 398 -1.34 -3.54 -11.33
C PRO A 398 -2.76 -3.86 -10.82
N TYR A 399 -3.70 -2.94 -11.03
CA TYR A 399 -5.08 -3.05 -10.55
C TYR A 399 -5.80 -4.32 -11.01
N GLN A 400 -5.35 -4.91 -12.13
CA GLN A 400 -5.94 -6.11 -12.72
C GLN A 400 -5.89 -7.31 -11.76
N ASP A 401 -4.85 -7.44 -10.93
CA ASP A 401 -4.76 -8.53 -9.94
C ASP A 401 -5.80 -8.35 -8.83
N ALA A 402 -5.91 -7.14 -8.27
CA ALA A 402 -6.90 -6.80 -7.25
C ALA A 402 -8.33 -6.91 -7.78
N LEU A 403 -8.56 -6.53 -9.04
CA LEU A 403 -9.85 -6.70 -9.72
C LEU A 403 -10.20 -8.18 -9.86
N SER A 404 -9.25 -9.01 -10.32
CA SER A 404 -9.45 -10.46 -10.44
C SER A 404 -9.72 -11.10 -9.07
N TYR A 405 -9.02 -10.70 -8.02
CA TYR A 405 -9.31 -11.12 -6.64
C TYR A 405 -10.74 -10.76 -6.22
N TYR A 406 -11.18 -9.52 -6.45
CA TYR A 406 -12.52 -9.07 -6.08
C TYR A 406 -13.62 -9.85 -6.83
N GLU A 407 -13.45 -10.09 -8.13
CA GLU A 407 -14.37 -10.91 -8.93
C GLU A 407 -14.48 -12.36 -8.42
N ARG A 408 -13.35 -12.96 -8.00
CA ARG A 408 -13.38 -14.29 -7.39
C ARG A 408 -14.11 -14.29 -6.04
N VAL A 409 -13.92 -13.26 -5.22
CA VAL A 409 -14.66 -13.10 -3.96
C VAL A 409 -16.16 -12.96 -4.25
N ILE A 410 -16.56 -12.17 -5.25
CA ILE A 410 -17.95 -12.08 -5.71
C ILE A 410 -18.54 -13.47 -6.03
N GLY A 411 -17.78 -14.30 -6.77
CA GLY A 411 -18.20 -15.64 -7.15
C GLY A 411 -18.45 -16.58 -5.95
N ILE A 412 -17.69 -16.41 -4.85
CA ILE A 412 -17.80 -17.25 -3.65
C ILE A 412 -18.80 -16.70 -2.63
N GLN A 413 -18.95 -15.38 -2.54
CA GLN A 413 -19.73 -14.70 -1.48
C GLN A 413 -21.21 -14.47 -1.85
N GLY A 414 -21.70 -15.13 -2.91
CA GLY A 414 -23.11 -15.15 -3.29
C GLY A 414 -23.51 -14.08 -4.32
N GLY A 415 -22.54 -13.44 -4.98
CA GLY A 415 -22.78 -12.42 -6.00
C GLY A 415 -22.46 -11.00 -5.53
N LEU A 416 -22.46 -10.07 -6.48
CA LEU A 416 -22.00 -8.69 -6.26
C LEU A 416 -22.78 -7.96 -5.14
N PRO A 417 -24.13 -8.02 -5.07
CA PRO A 417 -24.88 -7.36 -3.99
C PRO A 417 -24.46 -7.86 -2.60
N GLN A 418 -24.35 -9.18 -2.43
CA GLN A 418 -23.99 -9.83 -1.17
C GLN A 418 -22.54 -9.54 -0.76
N THR A 419 -21.64 -9.38 -1.73
CA THR A 419 -20.27 -8.94 -1.48
C THR A 419 -20.25 -7.47 -1.07
N GLN A 420 -20.93 -6.59 -1.80
CA GLN A 420 -20.95 -5.14 -1.54
C GLN A 420 -21.61 -4.73 -0.22
N ASP A 421 -22.33 -5.64 0.44
CA ASP A 421 -22.83 -5.46 1.81
C ASP A 421 -21.71 -5.39 2.87
N PHE A 422 -20.53 -5.95 2.57
CA PHE A 422 -19.39 -5.94 3.51
C PHE A 422 -18.05 -5.60 2.86
N PHE A 423 -17.88 -5.79 1.55
CA PHE A 423 -16.65 -5.55 0.81
C PHE A 423 -16.93 -4.73 -0.45
N ARG A 424 -16.42 -3.49 -0.51
CA ARG A 424 -16.48 -2.62 -1.70
C ARG A 424 -15.09 -2.36 -2.27
N PHE A 425 -15.00 -2.29 -3.60
CA PHE A 425 -13.77 -2.00 -4.32
C PHE A 425 -13.90 -0.73 -5.17
N TYR A 426 -12.90 0.15 -5.15
CA TYR A 426 -12.84 1.40 -5.91
C TYR A 426 -11.61 1.41 -6.83
N LEU A 427 -11.86 1.49 -8.13
CA LEU A 427 -10.83 1.81 -9.11
C LEU A 427 -10.69 3.33 -9.20
N ILE A 428 -9.48 3.85 -9.02
CA ILE A 428 -9.21 5.30 -9.01
C ILE A 428 -8.58 5.72 -10.36
N PRO A 429 -9.31 6.46 -11.22
CA PRO A 429 -8.84 6.90 -12.54
C PRO A 429 -7.52 7.67 -12.52
N GLY A 430 -6.53 7.16 -13.25
CA GLY A 430 -5.20 7.74 -13.41
C GLY A 430 -4.35 7.87 -12.14
N MET A 431 -4.79 7.29 -11.01
CA MET A 431 -3.96 7.24 -9.81
C MET A 431 -2.81 6.25 -10.00
N GLY A 432 -1.63 6.61 -9.52
CA GLY A 432 -0.46 5.74 -9.50
C GLY A 432 -0.47 4.78 -8.31
N HIS A 433 0.72 4.32 -7.92
CA HIS A 433 0.87 3.42 -6.78
C HIS A 433 0.54 4.11 -5.45
N CYS A 434 -0.55 3.66 -4.80
CA CYS A 434 -1.13 4.20 -3.56
C CYS A 434 -1.68 5.62 -3.60
N SER A 435 -1.04 6.52 -4.34
CA SER A 435 -1.40 7.92 -4.52
C SER A 435 -0.70 8.48 -5.77
N GLY A 436 -0.82 9.79 -6.02
CA GLY A 436 -0.12 10.44 -7.13
C GLY A 436 -0.62 9.98 -8.50
N GLY A 437 0.25 9.98 -9.51
CA GLY A 437 -0.13 9.61 -10.88
C GLY A 437 -0.71 10.76 -11.72
N PRO A 438 -0.95 10.51 -13.02
CA PRO A 438 -1.37 11.54 -13.99
C PRO A 438 -2.83 12.01 -13.85
N GLY A 439 -3.69 11.21 -13.20
CA GLY A 439 -5.10 11.52 -12.97
C GLY A 439 -5.38 12.02 -11.55
N LEU A 440 -6.30 11.34 -10.87
CA LEU A 440 -6.58 11.56 -9.45
C LEU A 440 -5.39 11.10 -8.61
N ASN A 441 -5.00 11.89 -7.61
CA ASN A 441 -3.88 11.56 -6.72
C ASN A 441 -4.31 10.86 -5.43
N ASP A 442 -5.60 10.88 -5.12
CA ASP A 442 -6.27 10.13 -4.07
C ASP A 442 -7.71 9.78 -4.50
N GLY A 443 -8.41 9.00 -3.68
CA GLY A 443 -9.86 8.80 -3.85
C GLY A 443 -10.70 9.36 -2.71
N GLY A 444 -10.24 10.43 -2.05
CA GLY A 444 -10.95 11.10 -0.95
C GLY A 444 -10.75 10.47 0.45
N ASP A 445 -11.60 10.85 1.42
CA ASP A 445 -11.53 10.35 2.82
C ASP A 445 -12.13 8.94 2.95
N MET A 446 -11.45 7.95 2.35
CA MET A 446 -11.88 6.55 2.37
C MET A 446 -11.94 5.95 3.79
N LEU A 447 -11.00 6.33 4.67
CA LEU A 447 -11.02 5.86 6.05
C LEU A 447 -12.23 6.43 6.80
N GLY A 448 -12.55 7.72 6.59
CA GLY A 448 -13.78 8.32 7.09
C GLY A 448 -15.03 7.57 6.61
N ALA A 449 -15.11 7.30 5.31
CA ALA A 449 -16.23 6.56 4.71
C ALA A 449 -16.38 5.13 5.28
N LEU A 450 -15.27 4.43 5.51
CA LEU A 450 -15.26 3.11 6.14
C LEU A 450 -15.79 3.15 7.58
N ILE A 451 -15.40 4.17 8.36
CA ILE A 451 -15.90 4.38 9.73
C ILE A 451 -17.40 4.64 9.71
N GLU A 452 -17.88 5.51 8.82
CA GLU A 452 -19.32 5.78 8.69
C GLU A 452 -20.11 4.54 8.28
N TRP A 453 -19.55 3.72 7.39
CA TRP A 453 -20.18 2.47 7.00
C TRP A 453 -20.28 1.50 8.18
N LYS A 454 -19.19 1.31 8.94
CA LYS A 454 -19.20 0.38 10.07
C LYS A 454 -20.06 0.87 11.23
N GLU A 455 -19.96 2.15 11.60
CA GLU A 455 -20.58 2.67 12.83
C GLU A 455 -21.99 3.20 12.62
N LYS A 456 -22.34 3.64 11.41
CA LYS A 456 -23.66 4.23 11.10
C LYS A 456 -24.45 3.45 10.05
N GLY A 457 -23.88 2.40 9.45
CA GLY A 457 -24.52 1.64 8.37
C GLY A 457 -24.59 2.40 7.04
N ILE A 458 -23.87 3.52 6.90
CA ILE A 458 -23.92 4.36 5.69
C ILE A 458 -22.81 3.91 4.74
N ALA A 459 -23.17 3.02 3.81
CA ALA A 459 -22.22 2.47 2.87
C ALA A 459 -21.87 3.49 1.76
N PRO A 460 -20.58 3.74 1.45
CA PRO A 460 -20.19 4.79 0.50
C PRO A 460 -20.65 4.46 -0.93
N GLN A 461 -21.56 5.25 -1.47
CA GLN A 461 -22.05 5.08 -2.86
C GLN A 461 -21.19 5.84 -3.88
N GLN A 462 -20.52 6.89 -3.41
CA GLN A 462 -19.65 7.75 -4.19
C GLN A 462 -18.66 8.40 -3.24
N LEU A 463 -17.42 8.53 -3.68
CA LEU A 463 -16.38 9.32 -3.04
C LEU A 463 -15.91 10.40 -4.04
N THR A 464 -15.19 11.41 -3.55
CA THR A 464 -14.62 12.45 -4.39
C THR A 464 -13.10 12.37 -4.33
N GLY A 465 -12.49 11.89 -5.41
CA GLY A 465 -11.04 11.91 -5.56
C GLY A 465 -10.56 13.29 -5.99
N THR A 466 -9.30 13.60 -5.65
CA THR A 466 -8.68 14.88 -5.96
C THR A 466 -7.42 14.71 -6.78
N ALA A 467 -7.25 15.55 -7.81
CA ALA A 467 -5.98 15.77 -8.48
C ALA A 467 -5.39 17.10 -8.05
N TYR A 468 -4.11 17.12 -7.69
CA TYR A 468 -3.39 18.30 -7.22
C TYR A 468 -2.42 18.84 -8.27
N GLU A 469 -2.10 20.12 -8.17
CA GLU A 469 -1.11 20.75 -9.05
C GLU A 469 0.27 20.12 -8.83
N SER A 470 0.85 19.55 -9.90
CA SER A 470 2.08 18.75 -9.83
C SER A 470 2.04 17.60 -8.82
N GLY A 471 0.86 17.10 -8.47
CA GLY A 471 0.68 16.04 -7.46
C GLY A 471 0.88 16.49 -6.01
N ASP A 472 0.97 17.79 -5.74
CA ASP A 472 1.25 18.35 -4.42
C ASP A 472 0.03 19.09 -3.85
N ALA A 473 -0.55 18.57 -2.77
CA ALA A 473 -1.70 19.17 -2.11
C ALA A 473 -1.46 20.61 -1.63
N GLN A 474 -0.21 21.01 -1.38
CA GLN A 474 0.17 22.38 -1.00
C GLN A 474 0.06 23.35 -2.18
N LYS A 475 0.09 22.87 -3.43
CA LYS A 475 0.05 23.68 -4.65
C LYS A 475 -1.36 23.91 -5.19
N GLY A 476 -2.38 23.35 -4.52
CA GLY A 476 -3.78 23.52 -4.87
C GLY A 476 -4.35 22.39 -5.72
N VAL A 477 -5.66 22.48 -5.98
CA VAL A 477 -6.44 21.44 -6.66
C VAL A 477 -6.54 21.75 -8.14
N ARG A 478 -6.16 20.77 -8.96
CA ARG A 478 -6.28 20.81 -10.43
C ARG A 478 -7.68 20.42 -10.89
N PHE A 479 -8.24 19.33 -10.35
CA PHE A 479 -9.63 18.91 -10.56
C PHE A 479 -10.10 17.92 -9.49
N ARG A 480 -11.41 17.66 -9.45
CA ARG A 480 -12.04 16.60 -8.64
C ARG A 480 -12.99 15.75 -9.48
N ARG A 481 -13.07 14.46 -9.19
CA ARG A 481 -14.00 13.54 -9.85
C ARG A 481 -14.67 12.60 -8.87
N PRO A 482 -15.91 12.17 -9.15
CA PRO A 482 -16.50 11.10 -8.39
C PRO A 482 -15.77 9.79 -8.68
N VAL A 483 -15.65 8.97 -7.64
CA VAL A 483 -15.20 7.58 -7.71
C VAL A 483 -16.28 6.71 -7.12
N TYR A 484 -16.60 5.63 -7.82
CA TYR A 484 -17.75 4.79 -7.52
C TYR A 484 -17.31 3.38 -7.12
N PRO A 485 -18.11 2.67 -6.32
CA PRO A 485 -17.87 1.26 -6.08
C PRO A 485 -18.01 0.49 -7.40
N TYR A 486 -17.03 -0.37 -7.69
CA TYR A 486 -17.06 -1.30 -8.81
C TYR A 486 -18.41 -2.05 -8.86
N PRO A 487 -19.05 -2.22 -10.03
CA PRO A 487 -18.50 -2.11 -11.39
C PRO A 487 -18.62 -0.72 -12.03
N LEU A 488 -19.01 0.31 -11.27
CA LEU A 488 -19.17 1.64 -11.83
C LEU A 488 -17.81 2.34 -11.97
N LEU A 489 -17.59 2.97 -13.12
CA LEU A 489 -16.52 3.94 -13.35
C LEU A 489 -17.13 5.29 -13.72
N PRO A 490 -16.45 6.42 -13.43
CA PRO A 490 -16.95 7.72 -13.84
C PRO A 490 -16.93 7.84 -15.37
N ALA A 491 -18.07 8.19 -15.95
CA ALA A 491 -18.20 8.53 -17.36
C ALA A 491 -18.52 10.03 -17.50
N TYR A 492 -17.80 10.73 -18.37
CA TYR A 492 -18.04 12.14 -18.64
C TYR A 492 -19.36 12.33 -19.41
N LYS A 493 -20.25 13.18 -18.88
CA LYS A 493 -21.58 13.46 -19.45
C LYS A 493 -21.74 14.89 -19.99
N GLY A 494 -20.66 15.66 -20.05
CA GLY A 494 -20.66 17.08 -20.45
C GLY A 494 -20.54 18.04 -19.26
N GLY A 495 -20.14 19.29 -19.54
CA GLY A 495 -19.89 20.31 -18.52
C GLY A 495 -18.39 20.61 -18.31
N ASP A 496 -18.03 21.19 -17.17
CA ASP A 496 -16.62 21.43 -16.83
C ASP A 496 -15.91 20.10 -16.49
N GLU A 497 -14.94 19.70 -17.31
CA GLU A 497 -14.15 18.46 -17.12
C GLU A 497 -13.45 18.36 -15.76
N ARG A 498 -13.27 19.51 -15.07
CA ARG A 498 -12.62 19.58 -13.75
C ARG A 498 -13.57 19.37 -12.58
N SER A 499 -14.87 19.39 -12.83
CA SER A 499 -15.94 19.31 -11.83
C SER A 499 -16.50 17.89 -11.73
N ALA A 500 -16.83 17.48 -10.51
CA ALA A 500 -17.33 16.13 -10.24
C ALA A 500 -18.75 15.92 -10.83
N GLU A 501 -19.52 17.00 -10.96
CA GLU A 501 -20.89 17.03 -11.43
C GLU A 501 -21.01 16.71 -12.93
N SER A 502 -19.91 16.87 -13.67
CA SER A 502 -19.80 16.54 -15.10
C SER A 502 -19.61 15.05 -15.39
N TYR A 503 -19.68 14.20 -14.36
CA TYR A 503 -19.53 12.76 -14.47
C TYR A 503 -20.72 12.03 -13.85
N GLU A 504 -20.95 10.81 -14.31
CA GLU A 504 -21.90 9.87 -13.72
C GLU A 504 -21.29 8.46 -13.62
N GLY A 505 -21.81 7.64 -12.72
CA GLY A 505 -21.36 6.26 -12.56
C GLY A 505 -21.98 5.38 -13.63
N VAL A 506 -21.17 4.84 -14.53
CA VAL A 506 -21.61 3.90 -15.56
C VAL A 506 -20.96 2.55 -15.34
N ALA A 507 -21.78 1.50 -15.36
CA ALA A 507 -21.27 0.13 -15.36
C ALA A 507 -20.52 -0.09 -16.67
N GLN A 508 -19.21 -0.21 -16.58
CA GLN A 508 -18.41 -0.60 -17.73
C GLN A 508 -18.46 -2.12 -17.85
N PRO A 509 -18.44 -2.69 -19.07
CA PRO A 509 -18.29 -4.13 -19.23
C PRO A 509 -17.10 -4.60 -18.40
N VAL A 510 -17.28 -5.67 -17.61
CA VAL A 510 -16.19 -6.26 -16.83
C VAL A 510 -15.05 -6.52 -17.80
N PRO A 511 -13.94 -5.77 -17.70
CA PRO A 511 -12.97 -5.86 -18.75
C PRO A 511 -12.34 -7.24 -18.71
N LYS A 512 -12.14 -7.87 -19.87
CA LYS A 512 -11.27 -9.05 -19.99
C LYS A 512 -9.82 -8.57 -19.80
N VAL A 513 -9.46 -8.27 -18.56
CA VAL A 513 -8.07 -8.04 -18.19
C VAL A 513 -7.28 -9.34 -18.42
N LYS A 514 -5.98 -9.23 -18.65
CA LYS A 514 -5.11 -10.39 -18.80
C LYS A 514 -4.88 -11.02 -17.42
N GLU A 515 -5.76 -11.93 -17.03
CA GLU A 515 -5.72 -12.58 -15.72
C GLU A 515 -4.67 -13.69 -15.63
N PRO A 516 -4.08 -13.90 -14.43
CA PRO A 516 -3.30 -15.11 -14.15
C PRO A 516 -4.14 -16.38 -14.34
N ALA A 517 -3.48 -17.46 -14.75
CA ALA A 517 -4.13 -18.77 -14.81
C ALA A 517 -4.53 -19.24 -13.40
N ALA A 518 -5.60 -20.03 -13.29
CA ALA A 518 -6.19 -20.43 -12.00
C ALA A 518 -5.20 -21.10 -11.02
N ARG A 519 -4.14 -21.75 -11.51
CA ARG A 519 -3.08 -22.34 -10.66
C ARG A 519 -2.31 -21.30 -9.84
N TYR A 520 -2.23 -20.05 -10.33
CA TYR A 520 -1.48 -18.93 -9.76
C TYR A 520 -2.35 -17.96 -8.94
N LEU A 521 -3.61 -18.33 -8.70
CA LEU A 521 -4.58 -17.53 -7.93
C LEU A 521 -4.83 -18.09 -6.52
N LYS A 522 -3.98 -19.04 -6.09
CA LYS A 522 -4.08 -19.72 -4.80
C LYS A 522 -3.39 -18.95 -3.68
#